data_AF-A0A538BRH6-F1
#
_entry.id   AF-A0A538BRH6-F1
#
_cell.length_a   1.000
_cell.length_b   1.000
_cell.length_c   1.000
_cell.angle_alpha   90.00
_cell.angle_beta   90.00
_cell.angle_gamma   90.00
#
_symmetry.space_group_name_H-M   'P 1'
#
loop_
_entity.id
_entity.type
_entity.pdbx_description
1 polymer ?
#
loop_
_entity_poly.entity_id
_entity_poly.type
_entity_poly.pdbx_seq_one_letter_code
_entity_poly.pdbx_strand_id
1 'polypeptide(L)'
;MATGTDRIERYGRRTRWLHAAAYLTTLLLLGTGLWLLGGQEGHESILARALGVSDTRLHIWLGWALAAVVALGLIAGVRAIPTFLRESFRYDPGDGRWFLRWPRGVFTGRFGRHEGEFDPGQRIANLVIVAGLLILVITGIGLTTLHGGQLFA
;
A
#
# COMPACT_ATOMS: atom_id res chain seq x y z
N MET A 1 29.47 20.12 25.48
CA MET A 1 28.65 20.33 24.27
C MET A 1 27.98 19.01 23.94
N ALA A 2 26.67 18.89 24.18
CA ALA A 2 25.93 17.70 23.78
C ALA A 2 25.74 17.75 22.25
N THR A 3 26.24 16.74 21.55
CA THR A 3 26.00 16.53 20.11
C THR A 3 24.53 16.19 19.93
N GLY A 4 23.70 17.21 19.69
CA GLY A 4 22.28 17.06 19.42
C GLY A 4 22.09 16.19 18.18
N THR A 5 21.39 15.07 18.32
CA THR A 5 20.91 14.31 17.18
C THR A 5 19.77 15.08 16.53
N ASP A 6 20.08 15.93 15.54
CA ASP A 6 19.14 16.74 14.75
C ASP A 6 18.25 15.89 13.81
N ARG A 7 17.64 14.81 14.34
CA ARG A 7 16.70 13.97 13.59
C ARG A 7 15.55 13.56 14.50
N ILE A 8 14.38 14.14 14.23
CA ILE A 8 13.12 13.75 14.86
C ILE A 8 12.62 12.47 14.19
N GLU A 9 12.28 11.45 14.98
CA GLU A 9 11.68 10.21 14.46
C GLU A 9 10.24 10.50 14.00
N ARG A 10 10.02 10.50 12.68
CA ARG A 10 8.69 10.70 12.08
C ARG A 10 7.79 9.47 12.20
N TYR A 11 8.36 8.26 12.07
CA TYR A 11 7.62 7.00 12.13
C TYR A 11 8.34 6.01 13.02
N GLY A 12 7.65 5.43 14.01
CA GLY A 12 8.19 4.41 14.88
C GLY A 12 8.57 3.12 14.17
N ARG A 13 9.43 2.31 14.79
CA ARG A 13 9.90 1.00 14.26
C ARG A 13 8.75 0.08 13.81
N ARG A 14 7.66 -0.01 14.58
CA ARG A 14 6.51 -0.87 14.25
C ARG A 14 5.81 -0.43 12.95
N THR A 15 5.61 0.87 12.77
CA THR A 15 5.01 1.45 11.57
C THR A 15 5.86 1.17 10.34
N ARG A 16 7.19 1.30 10.46
CA ARG A 16 8.13 0.99 9.36
C ARG A 16 8.05 -0.48 8.95
N TRP A 17 7.96 -1.40 9.91
CA TRP A 17 7.80 -2.83 9.61
C TRP A 17 6.45 -3.16 8.98
N LEU A 18 5.36 -2.56 9.46
CA LEU A 18 4.05 -2.74 8.84
C LEU A 18 4.06 -2.25 7.38
N HIS A 19 4.65 -1.08 7.13
CA HIS A 19 4.80 -0.54 5.79
C HIS A 19 5.65 -1.45 4.89
N ALA A 20 6.80 -1.93 5.40
CA ALA A 20 7.67 -2.85 4.66
C ALA A 20 6.96 -4.17 4.32
N ALA A 21 6.18 -4.72 5.26
CA ALA A 21 5.38 -5.92 5.03
C ALA A 21 4.32 -5.70 3.93
N ALA A 22 3.54 -4.61 4.03
CA ALA A 22 2.54 -4.26 3.03
C ALA A 22 3.15 -3.99 1.64
N TYR A 23 4.30 -3.31 1.61
CA TYR A 23 5.04 -3.03 0.38
C TYR A 23 5.51 -4.32 -0.29
N LEU A 24 6.16 -5.21 0.47
CA LEU A 24 6.70 -6.46 -0.06
C LEU A 24 5.57 -7.38 -0.57
N THR A 25 4.50 -7.57 0.21
CA THR A 25 3.38 -8.41 -0.22
C THR A 25 2.70 -7.85 -1.46
N THR A 26 2.51 -6.53 -1.54
CA THR A 26 1.94 -5.87 -2.72
C THR A 26 2.82 -6.07 -3.96
N LEU A 27 4.15 -5.97 -3.85
CA LEU A 27 5.06 -6.22 -4.96
C LEU A 27 5.00 -7.67 -5.46
N LEU A 28 4.97 -8.63 -4.54
CA LEU A 28 4.86 -10.05 -4.90
C LEU A 28 3.51 -10.37 -5.56
N LEU A 29 2.42 -9.78 -5.05
CA LEU A 29 1.09 -9.86 -5.67
C LEU A 29 1.06 -9.23 -7.06
N LEU A 30 1.69 -8.07 -7.25
CA LEU A 30 1.77 -7.43 -8.55
C LEU A 30 2.54 -8.31 -9.54
N GLY A 31 3.69 -8.86 -9.13
CA GLY A 31 4.49 -9.74 -9.98
C GLY A 31 3.73 -11.01 -10.39
N THR A 32 3.15 -11.71 -9.43
CA THR A 32 2.36 -12.93 -9.69
C THR A 32 1.06 -12.62 -10.47
N GLY A 33 0.41 -11.49 -10.18
CA GLY A 33 -0.80 -11.07 -10.89
C GLY A 33 -0.53 -10.69 -12.34
N LEU A 34 0.59 -9.99 -12.63
CA LEU A 34 1.01 -9.69 -14.00
C LEU A 34 1.40 -10.95 -14.78
N TRP A 35 2.03 -11.93 -14.11
CA TRP A 35 2.34 -13.23 -14.71
C TRP A 35 1.07 -13.97 -15.15
N LEU A 36 0.08 -14.06 -14.26
CA LEU A 36 -1.21 -14.68 -14.53
C LEU A 36 -2.00 -13.91 -15.60
N LEU A 37 -2.03 -12.57 -15.51
CA LEU A 37 -2.67 -11.72 -16.53
C LEU A 37 -2.09 -11.93 -17.94
N GLY A 38 -0.82 -12.31 -18.03
CA GLY A 38 -0.13 -12.65 -19.27
C GLY A 38 -0.44 -14.04 -19.83
N GLY A 39 -1.35 -14.81 -19.23
CA GLY A 39 -1.74 -16.16 -19.70
C GLY A 39 -0.69 -17.24 -19.41
N GLN A 40 0.09 -17.09 -18.35
CA GLN A 40 1.19 -17.99 -17.99
C GLN A 40 0.81 -19.07 -16.96
N GLU A 41 -0.47 -19.41 -16.81
CA GLU A 41 -0.95 -20.37 -15.82
C GLU A 41 -0.34 -21.78 -15.97
N GLY A 42 0.13 -22.13 -17.18
CA GLY A 42 0.81 -23.39 -17.48
C GLY A 42 2.35 -23.35 -17.39
N HIS A 43 2.94 -22.18 -17.10
CA HIS A 43 4.39 -22.00 -17.01
C HIS A 43 4.78 -21.51 -15.63
N GLU A 44 5.58 -22.29 -14.92
CA GLU A 44 6.03 -21.92 -13.58
C GLU A 44 6.99 -20.73 -13.61
N SER A 45 6.62 -19.66 -12.90
CA SER A 45 7.55 -18.58 -12.57
C SER A 45 8.70 -19.09 -11.69
N ILE A 46 9.78 -18.30 -11.58
CA ILE A 46 10.93 -18.62 -10.73
C ILE A 46 10.50 -18.82 -9.26
N LEU A 47 9.56 -18.00 -8.77
CA LEU A 47 9.08 -18.07 -7.39
C LEU A 47 8.21 -19.30 -7.17
N ALA A 48 7.29 -19.60 -8.09
CA ALA A 48 6.46 -20.80 -8.05
C ALA A 48 7.31 -22.07 -8.03
N ARG A 49 8.31 -22.14 -8.92
CA ARG A 49 9.26 -23.26 -9.00
C ARG A 49 10.09 -23.43 -7.73
N ALA A 50 10.61 -22.33 -7.18
CA ALA A 50 11.41 -22.37 -5.95
C ALA A 50 10.60 -22.84 -4.73
N LEU A 51 9.29 -22.57 -4.71
CA LEU A 51 8.38 -22.93 -3.63
C LEU A 51 7.63 -24.25 -3.89
N GLY A 52 7.75 -24.84 -5.08
CA GLY A 52 7.07 -26.08 -5.46
C GLY A 52 5.54 -25.96 -5.49
N VAL A 53 5.01 -24.78 -5.85
CA VAL A 53 3.56 -24.52 -5.92
C VAL A 53 3.20 -23.81 -7.23
N SER A 54 1.96 -23.93 -7.69
CA SER A 54 1.50 -23.17 -8.85
C SER A 54 1.46 -21.66 -8.59
N ASP A 55 1.66 -20.86 -9.64
CA ASP A 55 1.59 -19.39 -9.56
C ASP A 55 0.22 -18.91 -9.05
N THR A 56 -0.87 -19.59 -9.42
CA THR A 56 -2.21 -19.29 -8.91
C THR A 56 -2.30 -19.49 -7.40
N ARG A 57 -1.80 -20.63 -6.89
CA ARG A 57 -1.80 -20.90 -5.44
C ARG A 57 -0.91 -19.92 -4.69
N LEU A 58 0.25 -19.59 -5.24
CA LEU A 58 1.15 -18.58 -4.68
C LEU A 58 0.48 -17.21 -4.60
N HIS A 59 -0.20 -16.77 -5.68
CA HIS A 59 -0.93 -15.50 -5.70
C HIS A 59 -2.02 -15.45 -4.64
N ILE A 60 -2.78 -16.54 -4.49
CA ILE A 60 -3.84 -16.66 -3.45
C ILE A 60 -3.23 -16.55 -2.04
N TRP A 61 -2.14 -17.26 -1.76
CA TRP A 61 -1.47 -17.20 -0.46
C TRP A 61 -0.94 -15.80 -0.14
N LEU A 62 -0.33 -15.14 -1.13
CA LEU A 62 0.12 -13.76 -0.99
C LEU A 62 -1.07 -12.80 -0.77
N GLY A 63 -2.23 -13.08 -1.39
CA GLY A 63 -3.48 -12.34 -1.18
C GLY A 63 -3.96 -12.43 0.27
N TRP A 64 -3.96 -13.63 0.83
CA TRP A 64 -4.28 -13.85 2.25
C TRP A 64 -3.25 -13.19 3.19
N ALA A 65 -1.97 -13.24 2.85
CA ALA A 65 -0.93 -12.56 3.60
C ALA A 65 -1.15 -11.03 3.60
N LEU A 66 -1.48 -10.42 2.46
CA LEU A 66 -1.83 -9.01 2.38
C LEU A 66 -3.08 -8.69 3.21
N ALA A 67 -4.13 -9.51 3.12
CA ALA A 67 -5.35 -9.34 3.92
C ALA A 67 -5.05 -9.36 5.43
N ALA A 68 -4.19 -10.28 5.88
CA ALA A 68 -3.75 -10.34 7.27
C ALA A 68 -2.95 -9.09 7.69
N VAL A 69 -2.04 -8.61 6.84
CA VAL A 69 -1.28 -7.37 7.09
C VAL A 69 -2.21 -6.16 7.21
N VAL A 70 -3.21 -6.04 6.33
CA VAL A 70 -4.22 -4.97 6.39
C VAL A 70 -5.03 -5.06 7.67
N ALA A 71 -5.51 -6.26 8.04
CA ALA A 71 -6.27 -6.47 9.27
C ALA A 71 -5.44 -6.08 10.51
N LEU A 72 -4.19 -6.53 10.60
CA LEU A 72 -3.28 -6.16 11.68
C LEU A 72 -3.03 -4.64 11.74
N GLY A 73 -2.85 -4.01 10.58
CA GLY A 73 -2.69 -2.55 10.47
C GLY A 73 -3.91 -1.79 10.99
N LEU A 74 -5.12 -2.23 10.61
CA LEU A 74 -6.37 -1.62 11.08
C LEU A 74 -6.58 -1.82 12.58
N ILE A 75 -6.31 -3.02 13.11
CA ILE A 75 -6.45 -3.32 14.54
C ILE A 75 -5.45 -2.48 15.35
N ALA A 76 -4.17 -2.47 14.96
CA ALA A 76 -3.13 -1.73 15.67
C ALA A 76 -3.31 -0.21 15.53
N GLY A 77 -3.86 0.24 14.41
CA GLY A 77 -4.04 1.65 14.04
C GLY A 77 -5.44 2.22 14.31
N VAL A 78 -6.36 1.47 14.92
CA VAL A 78 -7.78 1.86 15.01
C VAL A 78 -8.00 3.26 15.60
N ARG A 79 -7.17 3.64 16.59
CA ARG A 79 -7.24 4.96 17.23
C ARG A 79 -6.74 6.10 16.34
N ALA A 80 -5.95 5.80 15.31
CA ALA A 80 -5.43 6.78 14.36
C ALA A 80 -6.40 7.03 13.18
N ILE A 81 -7.41 6.17 12.99
CA ILE A 81 -8.38 6.29 11.88
C ILE A 81 -9.08 7.67 11.88
N PRO A 82 -9.61 8.19 13.01
CA PRO A 82 -10.26 9.50 13.01
C PRO A 82 -9.31 10.64 12.61
N THR A 83 -8.06 10.57 13.07
CA THR A 83 -7.01 11.53 12.71
C THR A 83 -6.69 11.46 11.22
N PHE A 84 -6.52 10.25 10.68
CA PHE A 84 -6.29 10.02 9.26
C PHE A 84 -7.43 10.60 8.40
N LEU A 85 -8.69 10.33 8.76
CA LEU A 85 -9.85 10.85 8.03
C LEU A 85 -9.90 12.37 8.11
N ARG A 86 -9.72 12.95 9.31
CA ARG A 86 -9.73 14.39 9.49
C ARG A 86 -8.65 15.08 8.64
N GLU A 87 -7.44 14.52 8.63
CA GLU A 87 -6.33 15.09 7.87
C GLU A 87 -6.52 14.90 6.36
N SER A 88 -7.01 13.74 5.93
CA SER A 88 -7.23 13.43 4.51
C SER A 88 -8.32 14.31 3.89
N PHE A 89 -9.35 14.65 4.66
CA PHE A 89 -10.46 15.51 4.23
C PHE A 89 -10.33 16.97 4.68
N ARG A 90 -9.18 17.34 5.28
CA ARG A 90 -8.91 18.73 5.64
C ARG A 90 -8.83 19.56 4.36
N TYR A 91 -9.67 20.59 4.27
CA TYR A 91 -9.58 21.58 3.21
C TYR A 91 -8.67 22.73 3.63
N ASP A 92 -7.69 23.06 2.79
CA ASP A 92 -6.82 24.22 2.98
C ASP A 92 -6.75 25.04 1.67
N PRO A 93 -7.12 26.33 1.68
CA PRO A 93 -7.02 27.19 0.49
C PRO A 93 -5.60 27.28 -0.11
N GLY A 94 -4.56 26.95 0.67
CA GLY A 94 -3.18 26.86 0.22
C GLY A 94 -2.87 25.67 -0.68
N ASP A 95 -3.69 24.61 -0.64
CA ASP A 95 -3.44 23.34 -1.35
C ASP A 95 -3.40 23.54 -2.86
N GLY A 96 -4.30 24.37 -3.41
CA GLY A 96 -4.32 24.68 -4.84
C GLY A 96 -3.01 25.33 -5.30
N ARG A 97 -2.47 26.27 -4.52
CA ARG A 97 -1.17 26.91 -4.82
C ARG A 97 -0.01 25.93 -4.71
N TRP A 98 -0.11 24.95 -3.82
CA TRP A 98 0.88 23.88 -3.71
C TRP A 98 0.87 23.02 -4.98
N PHE A 99 -0.30 22.58 -5.46
CA PHE A 99 -0.42 21.80 -6.70
C PHE A 99 0.09 22.55 -7.93
N LEU A 100 -0.19 23.86 -8.04
CA LEU A 100 0.34 24.68 -9.15
C LEU A 100 1.88 24.72 -9.18
N ARG A 101 2.53 24.61 -8.01
CA ARG A 101 4.00 24.62 -7.89
C ARG A 101 4.61 23.22 -7.90
N TRP A 102 3.78 22.18 -7.78
CA TRP A 102 4.23 20.79 -7.65
C TRP A 102 5.10 20.32 -8.82
N PRO A 103 4.78 20.59 -10.11
CA PRO A 103 5.64 20.15 -11.21
C PRO A 103 7.06 20.69 -11.10
N ARG A 104 7.21 21.98 -10.75
CA ARG A 104 8.52 22.58 -10.48
C ARG A 104 9.20 21.91 -9.29
N GLY A 105 8.45 21.58 -8.23
CA GLY A 105 8.95 20.84 -7.08
C GLY A 105 9.54 19.48 -7.46
N VAL A 106 8.87 18.73 -8.34
CA VAL A 106 9.34 17.42 -8.83
C VAL A 106 10.67 17.54 -9.55
N PHE A 107 10.82 18.52 -10.45
CA PHE A 107 12.06 18.69 -11.22
C PHE A 107 13.21 19.33 -10.43
N THR A 108 12.91 20.12 -9.39
CA THR A 108 13.93 20.88 -8.65
C THR A 108 14.22 20.35 -7.25
N GLY A 109 13.42 19.39 -6.76
CA GLY A 109 13.45 18.92 -5.37
C GLY A 109 12.95 19.95 -4.34
N ARG A 110 12.55 21.16 -4.76
CA ARG A 110 12.14 22.26 -3.88
C ARG A 110 10.61 22.35 -3.84
N PHE A 111 10.00 21.53 -3.01
CA PHE A 111 8.56 21.57 -2.79
C PHE A 111 8.14 22.83 -2.03
N GLY A 112 6.98 23.38 -2.39
CA GLY A 112 6.38 24.50 -1.67
C GLY A 112 6.02 24.07 -0.23
N ARG A 113 6.00 25.05 0.68
CA ARG A 113 5.49 24.83 2.03
C ARG A 113 4.05 24.33 1.96
N HIS A 114 3.75 23.31 2.74
CA HIS A 114 2.40 22.87 3.04
C HIS A 114 2.18 22.93 4.55
N GLU A 115 0.91 22.85 4.95
CA GLU A 115 0.52 22.68 6.34
C GLU A 115 0.03 21.25 6.56
N GLY A 116 -0.01 20.82 7.82
CA GLY A 116 -0.42 19.46 8.17
C GLY A 116 0.72 18.45 8.19
N GLU A 117 0.39 17.22 8.56
CA GLU A 117 1.36 16.12 8.66
C GLU A 117 1.77 15.60 7.28
N PHE A 118 0.87 15.74 6.30
CA PHE A 118 1.03 15.27 4.92
C PHE A 118 0.81 16.40 3.93
N ASP A 119 1.61 16.42 2.86
CA ASP A 119 1.37 17.34 1.76
C ASP A 119 0.06 16.99 1.01
N PRO A 120 -0.52 17.93 0.24
CA PRO A 120 -1.77 17.70 -0.48
C PRO A 120 -1.73 16.48 -1.41
N GLY A 121 -0.59 16.23 -2.06
CA GLY A 121 -0.39 15.07 -2.92
C GLY A 121 -0.39 13.77 -2.13
N GLN A 122 0.29 13.74 -0.99
CA GLN A 122 0.30 12.60 -0.07
C GLN A 122 -1.10 12.26 0.47
N ARG A 123 -1.93 13.27 0.78
CA ARG A 123 -3.32 13.03 1.22
C ARG A 123 -4.15 12.32 0.15
N ILE A 124 -4.10 12.79 -1.09
CA ILE A 124 -4.79 12.14 -2.22
C ILE A 124 -4.23 10.73 -2.46
N ALA A 125 -2.91 10.59 -2.49
CA ALA A 125 -2.26 9.30 -2.71
C ALA A 125 -2.66 8.28 -1.62
N ASN A 126 -2.68 8.69 -0.35
CA ASN A 126 -3.09 7.83 0.75
C ASN A 126 -4.55 7.37 0.60
N LEU A 127 -5.46 8.26 0.22
CA LEU A 127 -6.87 7.89 -0.02
C LEU A 127 -7.00 6.88 -1.17
N VAL A 128 -6.31 7.13 -2.29
CA VAL A 128 -6.32 6.23 -3.44
C VAL A 128 -5.72 4.87 -3.08
N ILE A 129 -4.60 4.84 -2.37
CA ILE A 129 -3.94 3.61 -1.94
C ILE A 129 -4.84 2.83 -0.99
N VAL A 130 -5.42 3.47 0.03
CA VAL A 130 -6.30 2.79 0.99
C VAL A 130 -7.55 2.25 0.30
N ALA A 131 -8.22 3.06 -0.52
CA ALA A 131 -9.41 2.62 -1.25
C ALA A 131 -9.09 1.48 -2.23
N GLY A 132 -8.01 1.60 -3.01
CA GLY A 132 -7.55 0.56 -3.91
C GLY A 132 -7.18 -0.74 -3.20
N LEU A 133 -6.52 -0.64 -2.04
CA LEU A 133 -6.16 -1.79 -1.22
C LEU A 133 -7.40 -2.49 -0.65
N LEU A 134 -8.41 -1.73 -0.19
CA LEU A 134 -9.69 -2.29 0.25
C LEU A 134 -10.39 -3.02 -0.90
N ILE A 135 -10.48 -2.39 -2.08
CA ILE A 135 -11.07 -3.01 -3.27
C ILE A 135 -10.33 -4.31 -3.61
N LEU A 136 -9.00 -4.29 -3.67
CA LEU A 136 -8.18 -5.45 -3.99
C LEU A 136 -8.40 -6.61 -3.00
N VAL A 137 -8.40 -6.32 -1.69
CA VAL A 137 -8.61 -7.34 -0.66
C VAL A 137 -10.04 -7.90 -0.71
N ILE A 138 -11.05 -7.03 -0.77
CA ILE A 138 -12.46 -7.47 -0.79
C ILE A 138 -12.76 -8.30 -2.03
N THR A 139 -12.31 -7.85 -3.21
CA THR A 139 -12.50 -8.60 -4.46
C THR A 139 -11.72 -9.91 -4.47
N GLY A 140 -10.47 -9.93 -3.99
CA GLY A 140 -9.68 -11.16 -3.85
C GLY A 140 -10.32 -12.19 -2.91
N ILE A 141 -10.87 -11.75 -1.77
CA ILE A 141 -11.64 -12.63 -0.87
C ILE A 141 -12.90 -13.13 -1.57
N GLY A 142 -13.64 -12.27 -2.27
CA GLY A 142 -14.84 -12.67 -3.01
C GLY A 142 -14.55 -13.70 -4.10
N LEU A 143 -13.47 -13.51 -4.87
CA LEU A 143 -13.04 -14.45 -5.92
C LEU A 143 -12.63 -15.81 -5.34
N THR A 144 -11.99 -15.84 -4.17
CA THR A 144 -11.50 -17.08 -3.55
C THR A 144 -12.55 -17.82 -2.72
N THR A 145 -13.59 -17.13 -2.21
CA THR A 145 -14.56 -17.72 -1.27
C THR A 145 -15.98 -17.86 -1.83
N LEU A 146 -16.43 -16.98 -2.73
CA LEU A 146 -17.81 -17.00 -3.25
C LEU A 146 -17.96 -17.82 -4.53
N HIS A 147 -16.91 -17.91 -5.34
CA HIS A 147 -16.88 -18.83 -6.47
C HIS A 147 -16.35 -20.17 -5.97
N GLY A 148 -17.19 -21.21 -5.98
CA GLY A 148 -16.82 -22.55 -5.54
C GLY A 148 -15.61 -23.12 -6.29
N GLY A 149 -14.41 -22.88 -5.76
CA GLY A 149 -13.35 -23.85 -5.51
C GLY A 149 -12.68 -24.65 -6.65
N GLN A 150 -13.13 -24.63 -7.91
CA GLN A 150 -12.56 -25.53 -8.95
C GLN A 150 -12.26 -24.93 -10.33
N LEU A 151 -12.56 -23.65 -10.57
CA LEU A 151 -12.24 -23.04 -11.88
C LEU A 151 -10.82 -22.44 -11.96
N PHE A 152 -10.10 -22.35 -10.83
CA PHE A 152 -8.75 -21.78 -10.75
C PHE A 152 -7.78 -22.58 -9.87
N ALA A 153 -8.14 -23.81 -9.46
CA ALA A 153 -7.34 -24.66 -8.57
C ALA A 153 -6.64 -25.79 -9.31
#